data_AF-A0A3M6YM24-F1
#
_entry.id   AF-A0A3M6YM24-F1
#
_cell.length_a   1.000
_cell.length_b   1.000
_cell.length_c   1.000
_cell.angle_alpha   90.00
_cell.angle_beta   90.00
_cell.angle_gamma   90.00
#
_symmetry.space_group_name_H-M   'P 1'
#
loop_
_entity.id
_entity.type
_entity.pdbx_description
1 polymer ?
#
loop_
_entity_poly.entity_id
_entity_poly.type
_entity_poly.pdbx_seq_one_letter_code
_entity_poly.pdbx_strand_id
1 'polypeptide(L)'
;MRANIPWVAAAVLPAVFACENPDAHACASAFHYNSASASEFCGTYMAGSTASPPSLFISACGSGSSSLSKNCNCFVTVDAAASATSTASVHTVPSASASATPSTLATVPASSEHNDASSAAVVVTASSSTPEATASSTAISVASSKASSKASPSASSVATPVPTKATAAKASSGVGGSSISSLKGGSGVGGSTCTVTELSQVTASLESCSNVLMSDVSIPASSTLSVTVSSDAALLFGGTMTVGHTPDTEYTPIVFKGTGAKIAGVEGAVIDGNGASYWDGEGSNGGSDKPDHFLKISDMEDSTFSDLTIQNWPTHLFEITGCSNMEVYNLILDNSAGDKKNSDGDALGHNTDAFDVSHNDGLYVHDATVYNQDDCVAVNSGSNMVFQNLYCSGGHGLSVGSVDSDVTISNVTFQDCSVLNSANGCRIKTDADGTDSTVSDITYRNIHVSGITDYAIDLQQDYENGSPTGDPTTGITVSGVTFSDITGSVNSDEAYAHYILCGSTESCSDITFSGIDISGGDTECSPSSLCSSL
;
A
#
# COMPACT_ATOMS: atom_id res chain seq x y z
N MET A 1 -47.65 -40.86 -11.26
CA MET A 1 -47.81 -39.75 -10.28
C MET A 1 -46.45 -39.54 -9.59
N ARG A 2 -46.26 -38.38 -8.94
CA ARG A 2 -45.31 -37.99 -7.85
C ARG A 2 -44.47 -39.13 -7.20
N ALA A 3 -43.29 -38.93 -6.60
CA ALA A 3 -42.27 -37.86 -6.43
C ALA A 3 -41.22 -38.42 -5.40
N ASN A 4 -39.97 -37.98 -5.16
CA ASN A 4 -38.92 -37.11 -5.74
C ASN A 4 -37.57 -37.66 -5.11
N ILE A 5 -36.34 -37.12 -5.15
CA ILE A 5 -35.67 -35.86 -5.58
C ILE A 5 -34.21 -36.24 -6.01
N PRO A 6 -33.36 -35.37 -6.62
CA PRO A 6 -32.22 -35.83 -7.42
C PRO A 6 -30.83 -35.78 -6.74
N TRP A 7 -29.86 -36.45 -7.36
CA TRP A 7 -28.43 -36.10 -7.27
C TRP A 7 -28.18 -34.70 -7.86
N VAL A 8 -27.25 -33.94 -7.26
CA VAL A 8 -26.65 -32.76 -7.89
C VAL A 8 -25.32 -33.18 -8.51
N ALA A 9 -25.19 -33.00 -9.84
CA ALA A 9 -23.92 -33.16 -10.53
C ALA A 9 -23.11 -31.86 -10.45
N ALA A 10 -21.78 -31.95 -10.38
CA ALA A 10 -20.91 -30.79 -10.49
C ALA A 10 -21.00 -30.19 -11.90
N ALA A 11 -21.26 -28.89 -11.99
CA ALA A 11 -21.25 -28.16 -13.26
C ALA A 11 -19.82 -27.70 -13.59
N VAL A 12 -19.43 -27.82 -14.86
CA VAL A 12 -18.14 -27.35 -15.40
C VAL A 12 -18.26 -25.88 -15.78
N LEU A 13 -17.12 -25.16 -15.76
CA LEU A 13 -16.95 -23.81 -16.28
C LEU A 13 -17.65 -23.59 -17.65
N PRO A 14 -18.45 -22.53 -17.82
CA PRO A 14 -18.75 -21.98 -19.13
C PRO A 14 -17.56 -21.13 -19.60
N ALA A 15 -16.65 -21.73 -20.37
CA ALA A 15 -15.50 -21.00 -20.93
C ALA A 15 -15.93 -19.98 -21.99
N VAL A 16 -15.29 -18.80 -22.00
CA VAL A 16 -15.58 -17.70 -22.95
C VAL A 16 -15.01 -18.03 -24.33
N PHE A 17 -15.80 -18.73 -25.16
CA PHE A 17 -15.42 -19.13 -26.52
C PHE A 17 -16.41 -18.61 -27.60
N ALA A 18 -16.45 -17.29 -27.82
CA ALA A 18 -17.01 -16.69 -29.06
C ALA A 18 -16.64 -15.21 -29.30
N CYS A 19 -15.61 -14.67 -28.62
CA CYS A 19 -15.34 -13.23 -28.56
C CYS A 19 -14.03 -12.86 -29.28
N GLU A 20 -13.84 -11.57 -29.60
CA GLU A 20 -12.61 -11.09 -30.22
C GLU A 20 -11.48 -11.10 -29.18
N ASN A 21 -10.27 -11.55 -29.56
CA ASN A 21 -9.14 -11.56 -28.64
C ASN A 21 -8.76 -10.11 -28.27
N PRO A 22 -8.77 -9.70 -26.98
CA PRO A 22 -8.34 -8.35 -26.58
C PRO A 22 -6.95 -8.00 -27.13
N ASP A 23 -5.97 -8.91 -27.04
CA ASP A 23 -4.58 -8.68 -27.50
C ASP A 23 -4.47 -8.34 -28.99
N ALA A 24 -5.46 -8.69 -29.80
CA ALA A 24 -5.45 -8.57 -31.26
C ALA A 24 -6.51 -7.62 -31.82
N HIS A 25 -7.35 -7.00 -30.99
CA HIS A 25 -8.43 -6.14 -31.46
C HIS A 25 -8.71 -4.97 -30.50
N ALA A 26 -8.42 -3.74 -30.93
CA ALA A 26 -8.50 -2.53 -30.11
C ALA A 26 -9.86 -2.33 -29.40
N CYS A 27 -10.97 -2.69 -30.06
CA CYS A 27 -12.31 -2.65 -29.46
C CYS A 27 -12.45 -3.66 -28.29
N ALA A 28 -11.93 -4.88 -28.45
CA ALA A 28 -11.97 -5.89 -27.40
C ALA A 28 -11.00 -5.55 -26.25
N SER A 29 -9.80 -5.05 -26.57
CA SER A 29 -8.85 -4.47 -25.60
C SER A 29 -9.52 -3.38 -24.75
N ALA A 30 -10.14 -2.37 -25.37
CA ALA A 30 -10.80 -1.30 -24.64
C ALA A 30 -11.91 -1.81 -23.70
N PHE A 31 -12.75 -2.75 -24.16
CA PHE A 31 -13.80 -3.35 -23.32
C PHE A 31 -13.26 -4.27 -22.21
N HIS A 32 -12.10 -4.88 -22.42
CA HIS A 32 -11.43 -5.71 -21.42
C HIS A 32 -10.79 -4.88 -20.30
N TYR A 33 -9.95 -3.90 -20.67
CA TYR A 33 -9.23 -3.05 -19.70
C TYR A 33 -10.09 -1.95 -19.06
N ASN A 34 -11.29 -1.68 -19.59
CA ASN A 34 -12.27 -0.74 -18.99
C ASN A 34 -13.54 -1.48 -18.55
N SER A 35 -13.37 -2.67 -17.96
CA SER A 35 -14.43 -3.63 -17.65
C SER A 35 -15.64 -3.05 -16.89
N ALA A 36 -15.41 -2.19 -15.90
CA ALA A 36 -16.48 -1.53 -15.14
C ALA A 36 -17.36 -0.65 -16.06
N SER A 37 -16.76 0.33 -16.74
CA SER A 37 -17.44 1.23 -17.68
C SER A 37 -18.06 0.49 -18.87
N ALA A 38 -17.43 -0.61 -19.31
CA ALA A 38 -17.97 -1.50 -20.33
C ALA A 38 -19.23 -2.22 -19.84
N SER A 39 -19.26 -2.69 -18.59
CA SER A 39 -20.42 -3.37 -18.01
C SER A 39 -21.66 -2.46 -17.94
N GLU A 40 -21.50 -1.21 -17.50
CA GLU A 40 -22.59 -0.24 -17.40
C GLU A 40 -23.08 0.20 -18.79
N PHE A 41 -22.15 0.49 -19.71
CA PHE A 41 -22.49 0.78 -21.10
C PHE A 41 -23.23 -0.40 -21.75
N CYS A 42 -22.79 -1.64 -21.55
CA CYS A 42 -23.45 -2.81 -22.13
C CYS A 42 -24.82 -3.11 -21.51
N GLY A 43 -24.97 -2.94 -20.20
CA GLY A 43 -26.27 -3.06 -19.53
C GLY A 43 -27.30 -2.09 -20.09
N THR A 44 -26.90 -0.82 -20.28
CA THR A 44 -27.78 0.23 -20.84
C THR A 44 -28.01 0.07 -22.35
N TYR A 45 -26.98 -0.26 -23.13
CA TYR A 45 -27.05 -0.46 -24.59
C TYR A 45 -27.91 -1.67 -24.96
N MET A 46 -27.72 -2.82 -24.31
CA MET A 46 -28.51 -4.03 -24.60
C MET A 46 -29.95 -3.95 -24.08
N ALA A 47 -30.23 -3.11 -23.07
CA ALA A 47 -31.60 -2.78 -22.66
C ALA A 47 -32.37 -1.95 -23.72
N GLY A 48 -31.74 -1.62 -24.86
CA GLY A 48 -32.36 -0.88 -25.95
C GLY A 48 -32.42 0.63 -25.72
N SER A 49 -31.76 1.13 -24.68
CA SER A 49 -31.57 2.58 -24.52
C SER A 49 -30.49 3.06 -25.49
N THR A 50 -30.79 4.11 -26.26
CA THR A 50 -29.85 4.67 -27.24
C THR A 50 -28.84 5.60 -26.57
N ALA A 51 -28.14 5.10 -25.55
CA ALA A 51 -27.01 5.79 -24.96
C ALA A 51 -25.90 5.96 -26.01
N SER A 52 -25.36 7.17 -26.15
CA SER A 52 -24.11 7.33 -26.90
C SER A 52 -23.01 6.58 -26.16
N PRO A 53 -22.24 5.70 -26.81
CA PRO A 53 -21.09 5.07 -26.19
C PRO A 53 -20.10 6.14 -25.68
N PRO A 54 -19.47 5.91 -24.51
CA PRO A 54 -18.31 6.68 -24.06
C PRO A 54 -17.28 6.90 -25.16
N SER A 55 -16.65 8.08 -25.17
CA SER A 55 -15.66 8.49 -26.19
C SER A 55 -14.52 7.49 -26.36
N LEU A 56 -14.08 6.88 -25.25
CA LEU A 56 -13.07 5.82 -25.19
C LEU A 56 -13.45 4.56 -25.99
N PHE A 57 -14.73 4.19 -26.00
CA PHE A 57 -15.22 3.07 -26.81
C PHE A 57 -15.48 3.49 -28.27
N ILE A 58 -15.82 4.75 -28.54
CA ILE A 58 -15.98 5.27 -29.92
C ILE A 58 -14.66 5.21 -30.68
N SER A 59 -13.56 5.66 -30.06
CA SER A 59 -12.23 5.66 -30.69
C SER A 59 -11.72 4.24 -30.92
N ALA A 60 -11.81 3.36 -29.92
CA ALA A 60 -11.35 1.98 -30.01
C ALA A 60 -12.17 1.08 -30.95
N CYS A 61 -13.48 1.28 -31.03
CA CYS A 61 -14.40 0.46 -31.85
C CYS A 61 -14.76 1.07 -33.21
N GLY A 62 -14.12 2.19 -33.60
CA GLY A 62 -14.22 2.76 -34.95
C GLY A 62 -15.65 3.15 -35.37
N SER A 63 -16.46 3.69 -34.44
CA SER A 63 -17.86 4.09 -34.64
C SER A 63 -18.87 3.00 -35.07
N GLY A 64 -18.46 1.74 -35.19
CA GLY A 64 -19.30 0.65 -35.67
C GLY A 64 -20.23 0.08 -34.59
N SER A 65 -21.53 0.34 -34.67
CA SER A 65 -22.54 -0.23 -33.74
C SER A 65 -22.60 -1.76 -33.74
N SER A 66 -22.19 -2.40 -34.84
CA SER A 66 -21.99 -3.85 -34.93
C SER A 66 -20.88 -4.36 -34.02
N SER A 67 -19.78 -3.63 -33.90
CA SER A 67 -18.62 -4.02 -33.08
C SER A 67 -18.92 -3.84 -31.59
N LEU A 68 -19.61 -2.75 -31.25
CA LEU A 68 -20.13 -2.50 -29.90
C LEU A 68 -21.16 -3.58 -29.49
N SER A 69 -22.12 -3.91 -30.36
CA SER A 69 -23.10 -4.97 -30.08
C SER A 69 -22.47 -6.34 -29.91
N LYS A 70 -21.45 -6.68 -30.72
CA LYS A 70 -20.73 -7.95 -30.59
C LYS A 70 -20.02 -8.06 -29.24
N ASN A 71 -19.27 -7.04 -28.83
CA ASN A 71 -18.51 -7.06 -27.59
C ASN A 71 -19.40 -6.90 -26.34
N CYS A 72 -20.55 -6.21 -26.43
CA CYS A 72 -21.53 -6.22 -25.34
C CYS A 72 -22.27 -7.55 -25.15
N ASN A 73 -22.63 -8.24 -26.24
CA ASN A 73 -23.18 -9.60 -26.15
C ASN A 73 -22.18 -10.60 -25.53
N CYS A 74 -20.88 -10.30 -25.58
CA CYS A 74 -19.81 -11.05 -24.92
C CYS A 74 -19.66 -10.75 -23.43
N PHE A 75 -20.18 -9.62 -22.93
CA PHE A 75 -19.93 -9.16 -21.56
C PHE A 75 -20.94 -9.69 -20.53
N VAL A 76 -22.16 -10.04 -20.95
CA VAL A 76 -23.27 -10.33 -20.02
C VAL A 76 -23.68 -11.81 -20.06
N THR A 77 -23.12 -12.60 -19.14
CA THR A 77 -23.58 -13.98 -18.86
C THR A 77 -23.75 -14.30 -17.37
N VAL A 78 -24.31 -13.36 -16.59
CA VAL A 78 -24.98 -13.63 -15.29
C VAL A 78 -26.16 -12.66 -15.04
N ASP A 79 -26.96 -12.96 -14.02
CA ASP A 79 -27.99 -12.12 -13.33
C ASP A 79 -29.24 -11.61 -14.07
N ALA A 80 -29.32 -11.68 -15.40
CA ALA A 80 -30.50 -11.25 -16.17
C ALA A 80 -31.79 -12.12 -15.99
N ALA A 81 -31.90 -12.93 -14.93
CA ALA A 81 -32.96 -13.93 -14.74
C ALA A 81 -33.53 -14.04 -13.30
N ALA A 82 -33.19 -13.13 -12.38
CA ALA A 82 -33.51 -13.25 -10.95
C ALA A 82 -34.60 -12.28 -10.41
N SER A 83 -35.57 -11.85 -11.24
CA SER A 83 -36.65 -10.94 -10.80
C SER A 83 -38.05 -11.34 -11.32
N ALA A 84 -38.61 -12.42 -10.77
CA ALA A 84 -40.04 -12.76 -10.94
C ALA A 84 -40.55 -13.74 -9.86
N THR A 85 -41.56 -13.33 -9.07
CA THR A 85 -42.37 -14.14 -8.13
C THR A 85 -41.61 -14.83 -6.96
N SER A 86 -42.09 -14.80 -5.70
CA SER A 86 -43.47 -15.01 -5.24
C SER A 86 -43.76 -14.40 -3.86
N THR A 87 -45.01 -14.51 -3.38
CA THR A 87 -45.56 -13.74 -2.24
C THR A 87 -45.66 -14.49 -0.91
N ALA A 88 -45.24 -13.83 0.16
CA ALA A 88 -45.78 -13.79 1.54
C ALA A 88 -46.50 -15.01 2.18
N SER A 89 -46.13 -15.31 3.44
CA SER A 89 -47.05 -15.78 4.49
C SER A 89 -46.48 -15.50 5.89
N VAL A 90 -47.34 -15.19 6.87
CA VAL A 90 -46.98 -14.80 8.25
C VAL A 90 -47.90 -15.51 9.24
N HIS A 91 -47.37 -15.98 10.39
CA HIS A 91 -48.16 -16.32 11.57
C HIS A 91 -47.39 -16.06 12.88
N THR A 92 -48.15 -15.75 13.95
CA THR A 92 -47.73 -15.51 15.34
C THR A 92 -48.42 -16.55 16.26
N VAL A 93 -48.39 -16.60 17.59
CA VAL A 93 -48.21 -15.67 18.75
C VAL A 93 -47.78 -16.56 19.97
N PRO A 94 -47.57 -16.11 21.24
CA PRO A 94 -47.76 -14.79 21.88
C PRO A 94 -46.58 -14.31 22.78
N SER A 95 -46.81 -13.22 23.53
CA SER A 95 -45.93 -12.64 24.56
C SER A 95 -46.45 -12.88 25.99
N ALA A 96 -45.58 -12.73 27.00
CA ALA A 96 -45.89 -12.65 28.44
C ALA A 96 -44.96 -11.62 29.13
N SER A 97 -45.34 -11.08 30.29
CA SER A 97 -44.85 -9.76 30.76
C SER A 97 -44.49 -9.67 32.26
N ALA A 98 -43.93 -8.51 32.64
CA ALA A 98 -43.70 -7.97 34.00
C ALA A 98 -42.52 -8.54 34.82
N SER A 99 -41.99 -7.87 35.86
CA SER A 99 -41.80 -6.43 36.16
C SER A 99 -41.01 -6.28 37.50
N ALA A 100 -40.58 -5.05 37.81
CA ALA A 100 -40.15 -4.52 39.13
C ALA A 100 -38.73 -4.83 39.70
N THR A 101 -38.01 -3.73 39.93
CA THR A 101 -36.81 -3.49 40.77
C THR A 101 -37.22 -2.90 42.14
N PRO A 102 -36.32 -2.44 43.05
CA PRO A 102 -34.91 -2.78 43.38
C PRO A 102 -34.71 -3.05 44.91
N SER A 103 -33.45 -3.24 45.37
CA SER A 103 -33.00 -2.99 46.77
C SER A 103 -31.47 -2.76 46.85
N THR A 104 -30.96 -2.20 47.96
CA THR A 104 -29.68 -1.46 48.00
C THR A 104 -28.81 -1.68 49.27
N LEU A 105 -27.46 -1.51 49.12
CA LEU A 105 -26.41 -1.31 50.17
C LEU A 105 -26.24 -2.46 51.23
N ALA A 106 -25.06 -2.81 51.80
CA ALA A 106 -23.96 -1.98 52.32
C ALA A 106 -22.64 -2.75 52.62
N THR A 107 -21.50 -2.12 52.29
CA THR A 107 -20.24 -1.91 53.06
C THR A 107 -19.75 -2.87 54.18
N VAL A 108 -18.64 -3.59 53.91
CA VAL A 108 -17.30 -3.59 54.60
C VAL A 108 -17.25 -3.38 56.15
N PRO A 109 -16.61 -4.29 56.93
CA PRO A 109 -15.22 -4.08 57.40
C PRO A 109 -14.31 -5.33 57.47
N ALA A 110 -13.02 -5.13 57.80
CA ALA A 110 -11.96 -6.15 57.82
C ALA A 110 -11.10 -6.11 59.11
N SER A 111 -10.51 -7.26 59.49
CA SER A 111 -9.41 -7.46 60.47
C SER A 111 -9.10 -8.97 60.54
N SER A 112 -7.93 -9.48 60.10
CA SER A 112 -6.69 -9.72 60.88
C SER A 112 -6.74 -11.00 61.76
N GLU A 113 -5.67 -11.71 62.14
CA GLU A 113 -4.20 -11.49 62.16
C GLU A 113 -3.39 -12.80 61.94
N HIS A 114 -2.06 -12.68 61.69
CA HIS A 114 -0.92 -13.51 62.18
C HIS A 114 -0.90 -15.07 61.98
N ASN A 115 0.22 -15.82 61.93
CA ASN A 115 1.70 -15.61 61.77
C ASN A 115 2.31 -16.99 61.37
N ASP A 116 3.61 -17.30 61.20
CA ASP A 116 4.98 -16.72 61.30
C ASP A 116 5.89 -17.65 60.44
N ALA A 117 7.12 -17.41 59.96
CA ALA A 117 8.06 -16.28 59.80
C ALA A 117 9.08 -16.75 58.69
N SER A 118 10.29 -16.24 58.39
CA SER A 118 11.16 -15.14 58.84
C SER A 118 12.22 -14.90 57.71
N SER A 119 12.53 -13.67 57.30
CA SER A 119 13.75 -12.86 57.61
C SER A 119 15.13 -13.47 57.23
N ALA A 120 16.16 -12.73 56.78
CA ALA A 120 16.41 -11.28 56.62
C ALA A 120 17.37 -11.10 55.40
N ALA A 121 17.36 -10.06 54.55
CA ALA A 121 17.32 -8.60 54.72
C ALA A 121 18.66 -7.92 55.13
N VAL A 122 18.79 -6.63 54.74
CA VAL A 122 19.85 -5.61 55.03
C VAL A 122 20.99 -5.48 53.99
N VAL A 123 21.34 -4.31 53.38
CA VAL A 123 20.63 -3.02 53.11
C VAL A 123 21.34 -2.20 51.98
N VAL A 124 20.55 -1.40 51.24
CA VAL A 124 20.79 -0.19 50.41
C VAL A 124 22.19 0.49 50.36
N THR A 125 22.63 0.86 49.14
CA THR A 125 23.07 2.25 48.76
C THR A 125 23.06 2.46 47.24
N ALA A 126 22.95 3.71 46.79
CA ALA A 126 22.96 4.13 45.39
C ALA A 126 24.14 5.09 45.10
N SER A 127 24.60 5.13 43.84
CA SER A 127 25.47 6.18 43.28
C SER A 127 25.35 6.22 41.76
N SER A 128 25.54 7.41 41.17
CA SER A 128 25.55 7.67 39.73
C SER A 128 26.97 7.86 39.18
N SER A 129 27.18 7.50 37.92
CA SER A 129 28.27 8.03 37.09
C SER A 129 28.01 7.77 35.60
N THR A 130 28.20 8.79 34.76
CA THR A 130 28.40 8.64 33.32
C THR A 130 29.75 7.99 33.01
N PRO A 131 29.98 7.61 31.75
CA PRO A 131 31.18 8.12 31.08
C PRO A 131 30.86 8.84 29.77
N GLU A 132 31.79 9.73 29.39
CA GLU A 132 31.79 10.50 28.15
C GLU A 132 32.75 9.85 27.13
N ALA A 133 32.61 10.16 25.84
CA ALA A 133 33.36 9.51 24.76
C ALA A 133 34.87 9.82 24.79
N THR A 134 35.68 8.96 24.15
CA THR A 134 36.98 9.38 23.61
C THR A 134 37.37 8.51 22.42
N ALA A 135 37.46 9.12 21.23
CA ALA A 135 37.99 8.45 20.04
C ALA A 135 39.52 8.36 20.09
N SER A 136 40.09 7.34 19.45
CA SER A 136 41.51 7.32 19.07
C SER A 136 41.71 6.48 17.82
N SER A 137 42.18 7.11 16.75
CA SER A 137 42.47 6.47 15.48
C SER A 137 43.81 5.73 15.49
N THR A 138 43.90 4.56 14.84
CA THR A 138 45.12 4.15 14.14
C THR A 138 44.79 3.15 13.03
N ALA A 139 45.09 3.49 11.78
CA ALA A 139 45.08 2.52 10.68
C ALA A 139 46.47 1.86 10.56
N ILE A 140 46.54 0.56 10.21
CA ILE A 140 47.72 -0.04 9.57
C ILE A 140 47.35 -1.29 8.75
N SER A 141 47.38 -1.09 7.43
CA SER A 141 47.66 -1.98 6.30
C SER A 141 47.88 -3.51 6.47
N VAL A 142 47.10 -4.27 5.67
CA VAL A 142 47.57 -5.18 4.58
C VAL A 142 48.16 -6.58 4.91
N ALA A 143 47.90 -7.51 3.97
CA ALA A 143 48.57 -8.81 3.68
C ALA A 143 48.05 -10.10 4.35
N SER A 144 46.99 -10.64 3.75
CA SER A 144 46.98 -11.96 3.08
C SER A 144 47.93 -13.08 3.55
N SER A 145 47.36 -14.23 3.93
CA SER A 145 48.02 -15.54 3.79
C SER A 145 47.06 -16.57 3.18
N LYS A 146 47.58 -17.67 2.59
CA LYS A 146 46.88 -18.39 1.51
C LYS A 146 46.79 -19.91 1.72
N ALA A 147 45.55 -20.41 1.77
CA ALA A 147 45.09 -21.74 1.34
C ALA A 147 45.53 -23.02 2.11
N SER A 148 44.82 -24.12 1.79
CA SER A 148 45.10 -25.54 2.06
C SER A 148 44.75 -26.08 3.47
N SER A 149 44.15 -27.28 3.63
CA SER A 149 43.69 -28.25 2.60
C SER A 149 42.81 -29.40 3.12
N LYS A 150 42.01 -29.96 2.19
CA LYS A 150 41.70 -31.41 2.00
C LYS A 150 40.83 -32.19 3.02
N ALA A 151 39.66 -32.59 2.48
CA ALA A 151 39.25 -33.98 2.21
C ALA A 151 38.22 -34.68 3.13
N SER A 152 37.19 -35.21 2.46
CA SER A 152 36.17 -36.17 2.95
C SER A 152 36.75 -37.59 3.07
N PRO A 153 36.07 -38.56 3.75
CA PRO A 153 35.12 -39.41 3.00
C PRO A 153 33.90 -39.97 3.79
N SER A 154 32.81 -40.24 3.04
CA SER A 154 31.82 -41.34 3.28
C SER A 154 30.89 -41.31 4.53
N ALA A 155 29.67 -41.88 4.50
CA ALA A 155 28.83 -42.35 3.38
C ALA A 155 27.36 -42.58 3.82
N SER A 156 26.45 -42.51 2.83
CA SER A 156 25.15 -43.21 2.66
C SER A 156 24.31 -43.68 3.86
N SER A 157 23.02 -43.31 3.84
CA SER A 157 21.92 -44.29 3.64
C SER A 157 20.64 -43.61 3.13
N VAL A 158 19.67 -44.40 2.65
CA VAL A 158 18.48 -43.94 1.90
C VAL A 158 17.19 -44.48 2.53
N ALA A 159 16.17 -43.62 2.71
CA ALA A 159 14.76 -44.02 2.79
C ALA A 159 13.82 -42.83 2.52
N THR A 160 12.72 -43.07 1.80
CA THR A 160 11.63 -42.11 1.52
C THR A 160 10.26 -42.80 1.84
N PRO A 161 9.08 -42.25 1.51
CA PRO A 161 8.29 -41.42 2.44
C PRO A 161 6.86 -41.94 2.72
N VAL A 162 6.20 -41.41 3.76
CA VAL A 162 4.75 -41.58 4.01
C VAL A 162 4.15 -40.28 4.58
N PRO A 163 3.00 -39.77 4.10
CA PRO A 163 2.56 -38.39 4.36
C PRO A 163 1.51 -38.23 5.49
N THR A 164 1.51 -37.08 6.15
CA THR A 164 0.48 -36.64 7.11
C THR A 164 -0.37 -35.49 6.56
N LYS A 165 -1.24 -35.82 5.60
CA LYS A 165 -2.58 -35.24 5.37
C LYS A 165 -2.82 -33.82 5.94
N ALA A 166 -2.38 -32.79 5.23
CA ALA A 166 -2.92 -31.44 5.42
C ALA A 166 -4.43 -31.43 5.10
N THR A 167 -5.22 -30.71 5.90
CA THR A 167 -6.60 -30.40 5.55
C THR A 167 -6.59 -29.21 4.59
N ALA A 168 -7.04 -29.42 3.35
CA ALA A 168 -7.18 -28.34 2.39
C ALA A 168 -8.13 -27.26 2.93
N ALA A 169 -7.56 -26.13 3.33
CA ALA A 169 -8.32 -24.89 3.44
C ALA A 169 -8.85 -24.56 2.04
N LYS A 170 -10.11 -24.15 1.96
CA LYS A 170 -10.68 -23.67 0.70
C LYS A 170 -10.10 -22.28 0.46
N ALA A 171 -9.23 -22.13 -0.54
CA ALA A 171 -8.61 -20.86 -0.89
C ALA A 171 -9.66 -19.74 -0.91
N SER A 172 -9.32 -18.63 -0.25
CA SER A 172 -10.13 -17.41 -0.35
C SER A 172 -10.03 -16.92 -1.78
N SER A 173 -11.17 -16.76 -2.45
CA SER A 173 -11.20 -16.04 -3.72
C SER A 173 -11.03 -14.56 -3.40
N GLY A 174 -9.78 -14.13 -3.22
CA GLY A 174 -9.41 -12.74 -2.97
C GLY A 174 -10.00 -11.86 -4.05
N VAL A 175 -10.92 -10.98 -3.66
CA VAL A 175 -11.43 -9.94 -4.55
C VAL A 175 -10.37 -8.85 -4.55
N GLY A 176 -9.61 -8.75 -5.63
CA GLY A 176 -8.63 -7.68 -5.80
C GLY A 176 -9.27 -6.31 -5.58
N GLY A 177 -8.52 -5.40 -4.97
CA GLY A 177 -8.99 -4.08 -4.53
C GLY A 177 -9.81 -3.41 -5.61
N SER A 178 -11.05 -3.04 -5.28
CA SER A 178 -11.92 -2.34 -6.23
C SER A 178 -11.43 -0.91 -6.37
N SER A 179 -10.74 -0.61 -7.47
CA SER A 179 -10.17 0.71 -7.78
C SER A 179 -11.20 1.81 -7.49
N ILE A 180 -10.78 2.83 -6.73
CA ILE A 180 -11.69 3.76 -6.06
C ILE A 180 -12.27 4.71 -7.10
N SER A 181 -13.46 4.35 -7.58
CA SER A 181 -14.14 4.98 -8.71
C SER A 181 -15.03 6.17 -8.31
N SER A 182 -15.13 6.48 -7.02
CA SER A 182 -15.81 7.68 -6.51
C SER A 182 -15.31 8.09 -5.13
N LEU A 183 -14.80 9.32 -5.01
CA LEU A 183 -14.50 9.97 -3.74
C LEU A 183 -15.80 10.50 -3.08
N LYS A 184 -15.85 10.57 -1.75
CA LYS A 184 -17.06 11.00 -1.00
C LYS A 184 -16.75 12.14 -0.03
N GLY A 185 -16.49 13.32 -0.60
CA GLY A 185 -16.17 14.54 0.16
C GLY A 185 -17.14 14.82 1.33
N GLY A 186 -16.68 14.53 2.56
CA GLY A 186 -17.37 14.77 3.82
C GLY A 186 -16.91 16.06 4.50
N SER A 187 -16.75 17.13 3.71
CA SER A 187 -15.64 18.06 3.91
C SER A 187 -15.98 19.29 4.75
N GLY A 188 -15.06 19.67 5.64
CA GLY A 188 -15.19 20.75 6.62
C GLY A 188 -15.34 20.29 8.08
N VAL A 189 -15.31 21.26 9.00
CA VAL A 189 -15.48 21.11 10.47
C VAL A 189 -16.69 21.89 11.02
N GLY A 190 -17.50 22.50 10.14
CA GLY A 190 -18.56 23.44 10.52
C GLY A 190 -18.03 24.86 10.74
N GLY A 191 -18.86 25.77 11.25
CA GLY A 191 -18.46 27.18 11.42
C GLY A 191 -18.58 28.00 10.13
N SER A 192 -17.62 28.90 9.88
CA SER A 192 -17.57 29.75 8.68
C SER A 192 -16.73 29.14 7.56
N THR A 193 -17.10 29.39 6.31
CA THR A 193 -16.29 29.00 5.13
C THR A 193 -15.87 30.24 4.35
N CYS A 194 -14.59 30.30 3.99
CA CYS A 194 -14.03 31.34 3.14
C CYS A 194 -13.43 30.70 1.89
N THR A 195 -13.91 31.12 0.71
CA THR A 195 -13.40 30.65 -0.58
C THR A 195 -12.25 31.54 -1.02
N VAL A 196 -11.13 30.91 -1.38
CA VAL A 196 -9.93 31.57 -1.89
C VAL A 196 -9.62 31.07 -3.29
N THR A 197 -9.13 31.96 -4.15
CA THR A 197 -8.75 31.66 -5.55
C THR A 197 -7.30 32.02 -5.85
N GLU A 198 -6.57 32.54 -4.86
CA GLU A 198 -5.18 33.00 -4.98
C GLU A 198 -4.37 32.46 -3.80
N LEU A 199 -3.17 31.94 -4.06
CA LEU A 199 -2.29 31.36 -3.02
C LEU A 199 -2.04 32.34 -1.85
N SER A 200 -1.93 33.64 -2.16
CA SER A 200 -1.72 34.71 -1.17
C SER A 200 -2.86 34.92 -0.16
N GLN A 201 -4.03 34.32 -0.38
CA GLN A 201 -5.20 34.46 0.49
C GLN A 201 -5.30 33.35 1.56
N VAL A 202 -4.59 32.23 1.39
CA VAL A 202 -4.83 31.00 2.17
C VAL A 202 -4.55 31.21 3.66
N THR A 203 -3.34 31.67 4.02
CA THR A 203 -2.91 31.82 5.43
C THR A 203 -3.82 32.77 6.21
N ALA A 204 -4.15 33.93 5.64
CA ALA A 204 -5.05 34.91 6.28
C ALA A 204 -6.51 34.42 6.38
N SER A 205 -6.90 33.46 5.54
CA SER A 205 -8.22 32.81 5.63
C SER A 205 -8.24 31.73 6.72
N LEU A 206 -7.14 30.99 6.93
CA LEU A 206 -7.01 30.03 8.03
C LEU A 206 -7.06 30.74 9.40
N GLU A 207 -6.51 31.95 9.51
CA GLU A 207 -6.59 32.77 10.73
C GLU A 207 -8.02 33.33 11.02
N SER A 208 -8.95 33.27 10.07
CA SER A 208 -10.24 33.98 10.17
C SER A 208 -11.49 33.13 9.89
N CYS A 209 -11.34 31.90 9.39
CA CYS A 209 -12.44 31.07 8.92
C CYS A 209 -12.22 29.59 9.28
N SER A 210 -13.25 28.94 9.86
CA SER A 210 -13.18 27.52 10.25
C SER A 210 -12.99 26.57 9.06
N ASN A 211 -13.24 27.01 7.83
CA ASN A 211 -12.98 26.25 6.62
C ASN A 211 -12.45 27.20 5.54
N VAL A 212 -11.37 26.82 4.87
CA VAL A 212 -10.79 27.55 3.74
C VAL A 212 -10.92 26.70 2.50
N LEU A 213 -11.81 27.08 1.58
CA LEU A 213 -12.00 26.39 0.30
C LEU A 213 -11.13 27.03 -0.77
N MET A 214 -10.04 26.36 -1.12
CA MET A 214 -9.19 26.65 -2.26
C MET A 214 -9.90 26.21 -3.54
N SER A 215 -10.48 27.15 -4.30
CA SER A 215 -11.08 26.88 -5.61
C SER A 215 -10.07 27.26 -6.69
N ASP A 216 -9.62 26.26 -7.47
CA ASP A 216 -8.83 26.45 -8.69
C ASP A 216 -7.53 27.26 -8.49
N VAL A 217 -6.96 27.18 -7.28
CA VAL A 217 -5.77 27.94 -6.88
C VAL A 217 -4.54 27.40 -7.61
N SER A 218 -3.83 28.27 -8.32
CA SER A 218 -2.51 27.95 -8.86
C SER A 218 -1.40 28.33 -7.86
N ILE A 219 -0.42 27.45 -7.71
CA ILE A 219 0.85 27.71 -7.04
C ILE A 219 1.83 28.24 -8.11
N PRO A 220 2.25 29.52 -8.07
CA PRO A 220 3.20 30.06 -9.04
C PRO A 220 4.56 29.37 -8.97
N ALA A 221 5.33 29.41 -10.07
CA ALA A 221 6.70 28.91 -10.07
C ALA A 221 7.54 29.58 -8.95
N SER A 222 8.45 28.80 -8.35
CA SER A 222 9.27 29.21 -7.19
C SER A 222 8.47 29.73 -5.99
N SER A 223 7.26 29.22 -5.77
CA SER A 223 6.40 29.56 -4.61
C SER A 223 5.87 28.28 -3.96
N THR A 224 5.83 28.21 -2.63
CA THR A 224 5.34 27.03 -1.89
C THR A 224 4.01 27.33 -1.18
N LEU A 225 3.07 26.39 -1.23
CA LEU A 225 1.92 26.35 -0.31
C LEU A 225 2.39 25.76 1.03
N SER A 226 2.92 26.61 1.92
CA SER A 226 3.29 26.20 3.29
C SER A 226 2.28 26.76 4.29
N VAL A 227 1.55 25.89 4.99
CA VAL A 227 0.53 26.29 5.97
C VAL A 227 0.48 25.35 7.18
N THR A 228 0.21 25.93 8.34
CA THR A 228 -0.20 25.20 9.55
C THR A 228 -1.73 25.28 9.67
N VAL A 229 -2.39 24.14 9.88
CA VAL A 229 -3.84 24.03 10.08
C VAL A 229 -4.12 23.70 11.56
N SER A 230 -5.09 24.38 12.17
CA SER A 230 -5.49 24.18 13.57
C SER A 230 -6.63 23.16 13.71
N SER A 231 -6.86 22.70 14.96
CA SER A 231 -7.89 21.72 15.29
C SER A 231 -9.35 22.19 15.15
N ASP A 232 -9.54 23.49 14.88
CA ASP A 232 -10.82 24.13 14.57
C ASP A 232 -10.91 24.62 13.11
N ALA A 233 -9.94 24.24 12.27
CA ALA A 233 -9.84 24.62 10.86
C ALA A 233 -9.83 23.42 9.91
N ALA A 234 -10.46 23.60 8.75
CA ALA A 234 -10.36 22.68 7.60
C ALA A 234 -9.76 23.39 6.38
N LEU A 235 -8.71 22.82 5.78
CA LEU A 235 -8.22 23.22 4.48
C LEU A 235 -8.86 22.34 3.40
N LEU A 236 -9.68 22.94 2.54
CA LEU A 236 -10.49 22.24 1.55
C LEU A 236 -10.05 22.59 0.13
N PHE A 237 -9.92 21.60 -0.75
CA PHE A 237 -9.64 21.80 -2.17
C PHE A 237 -10.91 21.65 -3.00
N GLY A 238 -11.04 22.42 -4.08
CA GLY A 238 -12.10 22.29 -5.07
C GLY A 238 -11.65 22.79 -6.45
N GLY A 239 -12.27 22.23 -7.49
CA GLY A 239 -11.78 22.45 -8.86
C GLY A 239 -10.39 21.85 -9.07
N THR A 240 -9.54 22.50 -9.85
CA THR A 240 -8.18 22.00 -10.14
C THR A 240 -7.10 22.94 -9.64
N MET A 241 -6.36 22.51 -8.61
CA MET A 241 -5.08 23.12 -8.24
C MET A 241 -4.01 22.77 -9.26
N THR A 242 -3.10 23.70 -9.55
CA THR A 242 -1.98 23.52 -10.49
C THR A 242 -0.67 24.06 -9.92
N VAL A 243 0.47 23.46 -10.27
CA VAL A 243 1.80 23.89 -9.81
C VAL A 243 2.69 24.35 -10.96
N GLY A 244 3.28 25.55 -10.82
CA GLY A 244 4.21 26.12 -11.79
C GLY A 244 5.55 25.38 -11.85
N HIS A 245 6.01 25.06 -13.07
CA HIS A 245 7.30 24.41 -13.32
C HIS A 245 8.46 25.17 -12.66
N THR A 246 9.19 24.47 -11.78
CA THR A 246 10.29 25.01 -10.96
C THR A 246 11.37 23.93 -10.86
N PRO A 247 12.41 23.97 -11.72
CA PRO A 247 13.47 22.98 -11.72
C PRO A 247 14.48 23.32 -10.61
N ASP A 248 14.30 22.68 -9.45
CA ASP A 248 15.07 22.88 -8.22
C ASP A 248 14.85 21.65 -7.33
N THR A 249 15.92 20.99 -6.87
CA THR A 249 15.84 19.77 -6.04
C THR A 249 15.44 20.07 -4.59
N GLU A 250 15.74 21.26 -4.08
CA GLU A 250 15.45 21.68 -2.71
C GLU A 250 14.02 22.22 -2.55
N TYR A 251 13.25 22.29 -3.64
CA TYR A 251 11.91 22.85 -3.67
C TYR A 251 10.85 21.81 -3.32
N THR A 252 10.09 22.06 -2.25
CA THR A 252 8.82 21.37 -1.97
C THR A 252 7.65 22.28 -2.37
N PRO A 253 6.80 21.92 -3.34
CA PRO A 253 5.64 22.72 -3.74
C PRO A 253 4.59 22.93 -2.66
N ILE A 254 4.35 21.92 -1.81
CA ILE A 254 3.28 21.92 -0.80
C ILE A 254 3.83 21.37 0.53
N VAL A 255 3.56 22.07 1.63
CA VAL A 255 3.99 21.68 2.98
C VAL A 255 2.86 21.93 3.99
N PHE A 256 2.39 20.87 4.65
CA PHE A 256 1.36 20.92 5.68
C PHE A 256 1.89 20.53 7.06
N LYS A 257 1.46 21.28 8.08
CA LYS A 257 1.66 20.99 9.50
C LYS A 257 0.35 21.20 10.27
N GLY A 258 0.19 20.62 11.47
CA GLY A 258 -0.99 20.91 12.29
C GLY A 258 -1.25 19.92 13.43
N THR A 259 -2.21 20.26 14.29
CA THR A 259 -2.72 19.38 15.35
C THR A 259 -4.24 19.37 15.27
N GLY A 260 -4.87 18.19 15.22
CA GLY A 260 -6.32 18.04 15.03
C GLY A 260 -6.82 18.48 13.65
N ALA A 261 -5.94 18.64 12.67
CA ALA A 261 -6.22 19.30 11.41
C ALA A 261 -7.04 18.41 10.45
N LYS A 262 -7.87 19.06 9.62
CA LYS A 262 -8.57 18.40 8.51
C LYS A 262 -8.17 19.01 7.17
N ILE A 263 -7.54 18.20 6.33
CA ILE A 263 -7.15 18.57 4.96
C ILE A 263 -7.93 17.65 4.01
N ALA A 264 -8.79 18.19 3.15
CA ALA A 264 -9.66 17.33 2.34
C ALA A 264 -10.08 17.91 0.99
N GLY A 265 -10.34 17.05 0.00
CA GLY A 265 -11.01 17.47 -1.24
C GLY A 265 -12.51 17.67 -1.05
N VAL A 266 -13.16 18.37 -1.98
CA VAL A 266 -14.60 18.25 -2.25
C VAL A 266 -14.82 17.39 -3.50
N GLU A 267 -16.07 17.09 -3.85
CA GLU A 267 -16.40 16.31 -5.04
C GLU A 267 -15.75 16.90 -6.32
N GLY A 268 -14.87 16.11 -6.96
CA GLY A 268 -14.13 16.52 -8.16
C GLY A 268 -12.89 17.38 -7.93
N ALA A 269 -12.37 17.49 -6.69
CA ALA A 269 -11.13 18.19 -6.40
C ALA A 269 -9.88 17.45 -6.93
N VAL A 270 -9.04 18.15 -7.69
CA VAL A 270 -7.81 17.63 -8.30
C VAL A 270 -6.63 18.53 -7.94
N ILE A 271 -5.48 17.94 -7.65
CA ILE A 271 -4.17 18.62 -7.62
C ILE A 271 -3.33 18.08 -8.78
N ASP A 272 -2.99 18.93 -9.76
CA ASP A 272 -2.08 18.58 -10.86
C ASP A 272 -0.67 19.11 -10.58
N GLY A 273 0.29 18.20 -10.46
CA GLY A 273 1.68 18.52 -10.16
C GLY A 273 2.54 18.94 -11.35
N ASN A 274 1.98 18.96 -12.56
CA ASN A 274 2.66 19.35 -13.80
C ASN A 274 3.95 18.51 -14.09
N GLY A 275 3.95 17.26 -13.66
CA GLY A 275 5.05 16.27 -13.76
C GLY A 275 5.55 16.09 -15.19
N ALA A 276 4.66 16.11 -16.18
CA ALA A 276 4.99 16.05 -17.61
C ALA A 276 5.83 17.23 -18.13
N SER A 277 6.12 18.25 -17.31
CA SER A 277 7.11 19.30 -17.60
C SER A 277 8.53 19.00 -17.08
N TYR A 278 8.70 17.95 -16.27
CA TYR A 278 9.97 17.49 -15.68
C TYR A 278 10.38 16.09 -16.17
N TRP A 279 9.40 15.22 -16.44
CA TRP A 279 9.62 13.81 -16.80
C TRP A 279 10.51 13.61 -18.04
N ASP A 280 11.73 13.17 -17.79
CA ASP A 280 12.80 12.88 -18.76
C ASP A 280 13.19 11.39 -18.78
N GLY A 281 12.70 10.59 -17.83
CA GLY A 281 13.05 9.17 -17.62
C GLY A 281 14.20 8.95 -16.63
N GLU A 282 14.81 10.01 -16.09
CA GLU A 282 15.92 9.89 -15.11
C GLU A 282 15.48 10.17 -13.66
N GLY A 283 14.23 10.61 -13.43
CA GLY A 283 13.64 10.70 -12.08
C GLY A 283 14.42 11.61 -11.12
N SER A 284 14.61 11.17 -9.88
CA SER A 284 15.50 11.81 -8.89
C SER A 284 16.97 11.37 -9.07
N ASN A 285 17.22 10.31 -9.85
CA ASN A 285 18.56 9.79 -10.14
C ASN A 285 19.37 10.64 -11.15
N GLY A 286 18.75 11.56 -11.90
CA GLY A 286 19.45 12.37 -12.88
C GLY A 286 18.59 13.30 -13.74
N GLY A 287 19.05 13.56 -14.96
CA GLY A 287 18.37 14.37 -15.96
C GLY A 287 18.36 15.87 -15.66
N SER A 288 17.16 16.45 -15.70
CA SER A 288 16.85 17.83 -15.32
C SER A 288 16.45 17.93 -13.85
N ASP A 289 16.71 19.08 -13.20
CA ASP A 289 16.36 19.31 -11.79
C ASP A 289 14.84 19.24 -11.58
N LYS A 290 14.38 18.52 -10.55
CA LYS A 290 12.96 18.27 -10.24
C LYS A 290 12.70 18.47 -8.73
N PRO A 291 11.50 18.93 -8.31
CA PRO A 291 11.15 19.07 -6.89
C PRO A 291 11.06 17.68 -6.24
N ASP A 292 11.99 17.36 -5.34
CA ASP A 292 12.23 15.97 -4.88
C ASP A 292 10.95 15.28 -4.37
N HIS A 293 10.28 15.90 -3.38
CA HIS A 293 8.93 15.57 -2.95
C HIS A 293 7.93 16.64 -3.36
N PHE A 294 6.80 16.23 -3.91
CA PHE A 294 5.73 17.13 -4.31
C PHE A 294 4.94 17.72 -3.12
N LEU A 295 4.69 16.92 -2.08
CA LEU A 295 3.81 17.26 -0.96
C LEU A 295 4.34 16.69 0.36
N LYS A 296 4.79 17.57 1.25
CA LYS A 296 5.27 17.21 2.60
C LYS A 296 4.16 17.34 3.64
N ILE A 297 3.84 16.25 4.33
CA ILE A 297 3.02 16.19 5.54
C ILE A 297 4.01 16.06 6.71
N SER A 298 4.20 17.13 7.48
CA SER A 298 5.26 17.21 8.50
C SER A 298 4.74 17.68 9.84
N ASP A 299 5.13 16.96 10.90
CA ASP A 299 4.79 17.27 12.30
C ASP A 299 3.26 17.38 12.50
N MET A 300 2.48 16.44 11.92
CA MET A 300 1.02 16.42 12.03
C MET A 300 0.53 15.45 13.11
N GLU A 301 -0.22 15.96 14.08
CA GLU A 301 -0.74 15.23 15.24
C GLU A 301 -2.28 15.16 15.21
N ASP A 302 -2.90 14.02 15.55
CA ASP A 302 -4.37 13.82 15.62
C ASP A 302 -5.13 14.26 14.34
N SER A 303 -4.51 14.12 13.17
CA SER A 303 -4.90 14.83 11.93
C SER A 303 -5.37 13.93 10.79
N THR A 304 -6.07 14.52 9.82
CA THR A 304 -6.68 13.81 8.67
C THR A 304 -6.31 14.46 7.33
N PHE A 305 -5.97 13.63 6.33
CA PHE A 305 -5.81 14.03 4.93
C PHE A 305 -6.67 13.13 4.03
N SER A 306 -7.70 13.67 3.34
CA SER A 306 -8.68 12.81 2.65
C SER A 306 -9.30 13.30 1.34
N ASP A 307 -9.97 12.37 0.65
CA ASP A 307 -10.94 12.63 -0.43
C ASP A 307 -10.37 13.45 -1.62
N LEU A 308 -9.13 13.17 -2.03
CA LEU A 308 -8.39 13.91 -3.05
C LEU A 308 -7.97 13.04 -4.25
N THR A 309 -8.05 13.62 -5.44
CA THR A 309 -7.26 13.18 -6.59
C THR A 309 -5.98 14.01 -6.68
N ILE A 310 -4.83 13.35 -6.75
CA ILE A 310 -3.54 13.97 -7.12
C ILE A 310 -3.03 13.29 -8.38
N GLN A 311 -2.59 14.07 -9.36
CA GLN A 311 -2.15 13.54 -10.65
C GLN A 311 -0.90 14.26 -11.14
N ASN A 312 -0.15 13.58 -12.02
CA ASN A 312 1.02 14.15 -12.71
C ASN A 312 2.03 14.82 -11.75
N TRP A 313 2.56 14.12 -10.75
CA TRP A 313 3.59 14.67 -9.85
C TRP A 313 5.01 14.36 -10.37
N PRO A 314 6.04 15.18 -10.03
CA PRO A 314 7.34 15.16 -10.74
C PRO A 314 8.22 13.94 -10.46
N THR A 315 8.55 13.72 -9.18
CA THR A 315 9.33 12.59 -8.64
C THR A 315 8.54 12.00 -7.48
N HIS A 316 9.02 11.98 -6.24
CA HIS A 316 8.29 11.42 -5.11
C HIS A 316 7.04 12.28 -4.78
N LEU A 317 5.93 11.65 -4.34
CA LEU A 317 4.67 12.35 -4.04
C LEU A 317 4.61 12.85 -2.59
N PHE A 318 4.32 11.94 -1.66
CA PHE A 318 4.12 12.27 -0.25
C PHE A 318 5.41 12.00 0.53
N GLU A 319 5.95 13.03 1.18
CA GLU A 319 6.83 12.85 2.33
C GLU A 319 5.98 12.97 3.60
N ILE A 320 5.67 11.85 4.27
CA ILE A 320 4.95 11.85 5.54
C ILE A 320 5.95 11.65 6.68
N THR A 321 6.23 12.71 7.44
CA THR A 321 7.30 12.69 8.44
C THR A 321 6.96 13.34 9.79
N GLY A 322 7.44 12.72 10.87
CA GLY A 322 7.28 13.24 12.23
C GLY A 322 5.82 13.30 12.73
N CYS A 323 4.91 12.56 12.10
CA CYS A 323 3.47 12.60 12.39
C CYS A 323 3.06 11.57 13.44
N SER A 324 2.00 11.86 14.18
CA SER A 324 1.44 10.99 15.23
C SER A 324 -0.08 10.94 15.21
N ASN A 325 -0.66 9.74 15.29
CA ASN A 325 -2.10 9.51 15.11
C ASN A 325 -2.67 10.21 13.85
N MET A 326 -2.00 10.00 12.71
CA MET A 326 -2.35 10.59 11.40
C MET A 326 -3.15 9.60 10.55
N GLU A 327 -4.26 10.04 9.95
CA GLU A 327 -5.13 9.23 9.08
C GLU A 327 -5.16 9.81 7.65
N VAL A 328 -4.87 8.97 6.65
CA VAL A 328 -4.70 9.38 5.23
C VAL A 328 -5.54 8.47 4.34
N TYR A 329 -6.61 8.98 3.71
CA TYR A 329 -7.60 8.09 3.09
C TYR A 329 -8.46 8.64 1.94
N ASN A 330 -9.14 7.73 1.22
CA ASN A 330 -9.93 8.05 0.02
C ASN A 330 -9.08 8.84 -0.99
N LEU A 331 -7.96 8.28 -1.43
CA LEU A 331 -7.05 8.94 -2.37
C LEU A 331 -7.01 8.27 -3.74
N ILE A 332 -6.93 9.08 -4.80
CA ILE A 332 -6.65 8.63 -6.18
C ILE A 332 -5.36 9.32 -6.63
N LEU A 333 -4.28 8.56 -6.75
CA LEU A 333 -2.94 9.03 -7.05
C LEU A 333 -2.56 8.52 -8.44
N ASP A 334 -2.78 9.34 -9.48
CA ASP A 334 -2.64 8.96 -10.88
C ASP A 334 -1.43 9.61 -11.57
N ASN A 335 -0.34 8.85 -11.67
CA ASN A 335 0.84 9.15 -12.48
C ASN A 335 0.92 8.29 -13.75
N SER A 336 -0.16 7.65 -14.21
CA SER A 336 -0.16 6.77 -15.41
C SER A 336 0.28 7.48 -16.70
N ALA A 337 0.20 8.81 -16.75
CA ALA A 337 0.76 9.60 -17.85
C ALA A 337 2.31 9.50 -17.94
N GLY A 338 2.99 9.13 -16.85
CA GLY A 338 4.43 8.86 -16.78
C GLY A 338 4.84 7.56 -17.50
N ASP A 339 3.92 6.61 -17.68
CA ASP A 339 4.15 5.32 -18.38
C ASP A 339 4.48 5.51 -19.87
N LYS A 340 4.22 6.70 -20.42
CA LYS A 340 4.62 7.11 -21.77
C LYS A 340 6.13 6.91 -21.94
N LYS A 341 6.51 6.13 -22.95
CA LYS A 341 7.90 5.73 -23.15
C LYS A 341 8.79 6.80 -23.82
N ASN A 342 10.08 6.75 -23.50
CA ASN A 342 11.17 7.51 -24.13
C ASN A 342 11.56 6.91 -25.51
N SER A 343 12.76 7.21 -26.03
CA SER A 343 13.27 6.67 -27.30
C SER A 343 13.77 5.22 -27.23
N ASP A 344 14.06 4.72 -26.04
CA ASP A 344 14.88 3.54 -25.81
C ASP A 344 14.06 2.38 -25.19
N GLY A 345 12.97 2.69 -24.49
CA GLY A 345 11.95 1.74 -24.01
C GLY A 345 11.38 2.05 -22.62
N ASP A 346 11.98 3.01 -21.92
CA ASP A 346 11.76 3.28 -20.48
C ASP A 346 10.66 4.32 -20.28
N ALA A 347 10.03 4.32 -19.09
CA ALA A 347 9.02 5.31 -18.75
C ALA A 347 9.65 6.71 -18.64
N LEU A 348 8.83 7.76 -18.84
CA LEU A 348 9.28 9.14 -18.62
C LEU A 348 9.13 9.56 -17.15
N GLY A 349 8.11 9.04 -16.47
CA GLY A 349 8.04 9.06 -15.00
C GLY A 349 8.96 7.97 -14.42
N HIS A 350 9.77 8.34 -13.44
CA HIS A 350 10.70 7.47 -12.73
C HIS A 350 10.95 8.07 -11.32
N ASN A 351 11.15 7.23 -10.30
CA ASN A 351 11.15 7.63 -8.89
C ASN A 351 9.88 8.42 -8.55
N THR A 352 8.73 7.81 -8.86
CA THR A 352 7.40 8.41 -8.67
C THR A 352 6.65 7.80 -7.49
N ASP A 353 7.38 7.55 -6.42
CA ASP A 353 6.94 6.93 -5.18
C ASP A 353 5.71 7.65 -4.60
N ALA A 354 4.72 6.88 -4.15
CA ALA A 354 3.44 7.45 -3.74
C ALA A 354 3.42 7.86 -2.26
N PHE A 355 3.90 7.01 -1.34
CA PHE A 355 3.92 7.27 0.10
C PHE A 355 5.29 6.96 0.72
N ASP A 356 6.16 7.97 0.80
CA ASP A 356 7.42 7.88 1.55
C ASP A 356 7.15 8.26 3.00
N VAL A 357 7.45 7.35 3.94
CA VAL A 357 7.14 7.55 5.35
C VAL A 357 8.38 7.41 6.24
N SER A 358 8.59 8.38 7.13
CA SER A 358 9.72 8.39 8.06
C SER A 358 9.34 9.00 9.41
N HIS A 359 9.98 8.59 10.50
CA HIS A 359 9.88 9.21 11.83
C HIS A 359 8.45 9.34 12.42
N ASN A 360 7.47 8.60 11.91
CA ASN A 360 6.09 8.64 12.37
C ASN A 360 5.88 7.68 13.56
N ASP A 361 4.90 7.99 14.42
CA ASP A 361 4.42 7.06 15.46
C ASP A 361 2.89 7.05 15.49
N GLY A 362 2.28 6.10 14.78
CA GLY A 362 0.84 6.08 14.51
C GLY A 362 0.49 6.76 13.19
N LEU A 363 0.57 6.01 12.09
CA LEU A 363 0.09 6.42 10.76
C LEU A 363 -0.85 5.35 10.21
N TYR A 364 -2.03 5.75 9.75
CA TYR A 364 -3.01 4.86 9.12
C TYR A 364 -3.33 5.39 7.72
N VAL A 365 -2.79 4.73 6.69
CA VAL A 365 -3.09 5.01 5.28
C VAL A 365 -4.06 3.94 4.78
N HIS A 366 -5.23 4.34 4.30
CA HIS A 366 -6.21 3.36 3.80
C HIS A 366 -7.07 3.86 2.65
N ASP A 367 -7.70 2.95 1.92
CA ASP A 367 -8.59 3.30 0.80
C ASP A 367 -7.90 4.27 -0.20
N ALA A 368 -6.76 3.86 -0.76
CA ALA A 368 -6.06 4.60 -1.81
C ALA A 368 -5.90 3.77 -3.09
N THR A 369 -5.96 4.43 -4.24
CA THR A 369 -5.67 3.86 -5.56
C THR A 369 -4.46 4.60 -6.15
N VAL A 370 -3.43 3.86 -6.52
CA VAL A 370 -2.12 4.37 -6.97
C VAL A 370 -1.77 3.80 -8.34
N TYR A 371 -1.40 4.69 -9.26
CA TYR A 371 -0.78 4.37 -10.54
C TYR A 371 0.53 5.15 -10.63
N ASN A 372 1.68 4.47 -10.62
CA ASN A 372 2.99 5.12 -10.62
C ASN A 372 4.09 4.21 -11.21
N GLN A 373 5.35 4.64 -11.12
CA GLN A 373 6.53 3.98 -11.71
C GLN A 373 7.64 3.68 -10.67
N ASP A 374 7.35 3.79 -9.37
CA ASP A 374 8.25 3.40 -8.27
C ASP A 374 7.43 2.95 -7.04
N ASP A 375 7.91 2.95 -5.79
CA ASP A 375 7.19 2.30 -4.68
C ASP A 375 5.77 2.87 -4.44
N CYS A 376 4.81 1.98 -4.16
CA CYS A 376 3.46 2.39 -3.75
C CYS A 376 3.48 2.87 -2.29
N VAL A 377 4.36 2.30 -1.46
CA VAL A 377 4.72 2.76 -0.12
C VAL A 377 6.20 2.44 0.10
N ALA A 378 6.97 3.40 0.62
CA ALA A 378 8.34 3.21 1.10
C ALA A 378 8.44 3.56 2.60
N VAL A 379 8.56 2.55 3.45
CA VAL A 379 8.66 2.74 4.91
C VAL A 379 10.12 2.84 5.33
N ASN A 380 10.60 4.05 5.56
CA ASN A 380 12.02 4.34 5.75
C ASN A 380 12.42 4.54 7.22
N SER A 381 11.51 4.99 8.11
CA SER A 381 11.69 4.91 9.58
C SER A 381 10.37 5.10 10.36
N GLY A 382 10.32 4.70 11.62
CA GLY A 382 9.19 4.98 12.54
C GLY A 382 8.48 3.74 13.11
N SER A 383 7.31 3.93 13.71
CA SER A 383 6.56 2.87 14.37
C SER A 383 5.04 2.96 14.23
N ASN A 384 4.37 1.83 14.49
CA ASN A 384 2.90 1.73 14.60
C ASN A 384 2.17 2.22 13.34
N MET A 385 2.51 1.65 12.18
CA MET A 385 2.00 2.09 10.87
C MET A 385 1.13 1.02 10.22
N VAL A 386 0.01 1.41 9.63
CA VAL A 386 -0.94 0.51 8.96
C VAL A 386 -1.29 1.04 7.56
N PHE A 387 -1.18 0.16 6.57
CA PHE A 387 -1.46 0.41 5.16
C PHE A 387 -2.54 -0.58 4.71
N GLN A 388 -3.78 -0.11 4.50
CA GLN A 388 -4.94 -0.99 4.31
C GLN A 388 -5.75 -0.71 3.04
N ASN A 389 -6.19 -1.77 2.34
CA ASN A 389 -7.03 -1.67 1.14
C ASN A 389 -6.43 -0.72 0.07
N LEU A 390 -5.11 -0.81 -0.13
CA LEU A 390 -4.42 -0.07 -1.18
C LEU A 390 -4.51 -0.85 -2.50
N TYR A 391 -4.90 -0.17 -3.57
CA TYR A 391 -4.71 -0.65 -4.94
C TYR A 391 -3.46 0.01 -5.51
N CYS A 392 -2.43 -0.77 -5.81
CA CYS A 392 -1.15 -0.32 -6.37
C CYS A 392 -0.99 -0.89 -7.79
N SER A 393 -0.60 -0.08 -8.76
CA SER A 393 -0.34 -0.55 -10.13
C SER A 393 0.81 0.18 -10.82
N GLY A 394 1.62 -0.57 -11.58
CA GLY A 394 2.73 -0.04 -12.39
C GLY A 394 4.06 0.10 -11.64
N GLY A 395 4.00 0.50 -10.37
CA GLY A 395 5.18 0.82 -9.54
C GLY A 395 5.96 -0.38 -8.99
N HIS A 396 6.66 -0.18 -7.88
CA HIS A 396 7.55 -1.16 -7.26
C HIS A 396 6.98 -1.87 -6.00
N GLY A 397 5.71 -1.64 -5.66
CA GLY A 397 4.98 -2.43 -4.67
C GLY A 397 4.97 -1.85 -3.25
N LEU A 398 4.84 -2.72 -2.25
CA LEU A 398 4.67 -2.37 -0.84
C LEU A 398 5.99 -2.59 -0.07
N SER A 399 6.82 -1.54 0.01
CA SER A 399 8.19 -1.62 0.48
C SER A 399 8.40 -1.14 1.91
N VAL A 400 9.22 -1.88 2.64
CA VAL A 400 10.00 -1.39 3.79
C VAL A 400 11.41 -1.10 3.30
N GLY A 401 11.87 0.13 3.47
CA GLY A 401 13.18 0.62 3.08
C GLY A 401 13.26 1.32 1.71
N SER A 402 14.46 1.65 1.21
CA SER A 402 15.73 1.11 1.72
C SER A 402 16.05 1.58 3.14
N VAL A 403 16.53 0.64 3.95
CA VAL A 403 16.85 0.90 5.36
C VAL A 403 18.35 1.19 5.46
N ASP A 404 18.68 2.45 5.71
CA ASP A 404 20.03 2.95 6.00
C ASP A 404 20.39 2.73 7.50
N SER A 405 21.51 3.27 7.94
CA SER A 405 22.06 3.22 9.31
C SER A 405 21.29 4.06 10.34
N ASP A 406 21.47 3.77 11.63
CA ASP A 406 20.84 4.47 12.77
C ASP A 406 19.29 4.49 12.75
N VAL A 407 18.64 3.62 11.97
CA VAL A 407 17.18 3.58 11.74
C VAL A 407 16.47 2.52 12.58
N THR A 408 15.27 2.83 13.07
CA THR A 408 14.33 1.83 13.61
C THR A 408 13.01 1.88 12.85
N ILE A 409 12.52 0.69 12.45
CA ILE A 409 11.19 0.45 11.88
C ILE A 409 10.53 -0.66 12.71
N SER A 410 9.35 -0.42 13.28
CA SER A 410 8.67 -1.44 14.10
C SER A 410 7.13 -1.40 14.04
N ASN A 411 6.49 -2.57 14.13
CA ASN A 411 5.03 -2.73 14.10
C ASN A 411 4.39 -2.05 12.87
N VAL A 412 4.67 -2.61 11.69
CA VAL A 412 4.15 -2.14 10.39
C VAL A 412 3.25 -3.21 9.79
N THR A 413 2.01 -2.87 9.45
CA THR A 413 1.05 -3.81 8.84
C THR A 413 0.58 -3.32 7.47
N PHE A 414 0.90 -4.06 6.42
CA PHE A 414 0.24 -4.00 5.13
C PHE A 414 -0.88 -5.03 5.10
N GLN A 415 -2.12 -4.63 4.81
CA GLN A 415 -3.23 -5.59 4.74
C GLN A 415 -4.34 -5.29 3.74
N ASP A 416 -4.95 -6.35 3.21
CA ASP A 416 -6.09 -6.27 2.27
C ASP A 416 -5.76 -5.53 0.95
N CYS A 417 -4.48 -5.36 0.63
CA CYS A 417 -4.01 -4.61 -0.54
C CYS A 417 -3.98 -5.47 -1.81
N SER A 418 -3.84 -4.81 -2.96
CA SER A 418 -3.60 -5.47 -4.25
C SER A 418 -2.51 -4.74 -5.03
N VAL A 419 -1.54 -5.48 -5.56
CA VAL A 419 -0.38 -4.97 -6.29
C VAL A 419 -0.35 -5.60 -7.69
N LEU A 420 -0.44 -4.79 -8.74
CA LEU A 420 -0.66 -5.25 -10.11
C LEU A 420 0.32 -4.64 -11.13
N ASN A 421 0.84 -5.45 -12.06
CA ASN A 421 1.72 -4.99 -13.15
C ASN A 421 2.94 -4.19 -12.63
N SER A 422 3.51 -4.63 -11.50
CA SER A 422 4.55 -3.94 -10.73
C SER A 422 5.84 -4.76 -10.70
N ALA A 423 6.99 -4.13 -10.42
CA ALA A 423 8.24 -4.87 -10.24
C ALA A 423 8.16 -5.85 -9.07
N ASN A 424 7.64 -5.39 -7.92
CA ASN A 424 7.55 -6.21 -6.71
C ASN A 424 6.12 -6.21 -6.13
N GLY A 425 5.83 -7.20 -5.29
CA GLY A 425 4.61 -7.30 -4.49
C GLY A 425 4.80 -6.75 -3.07
N CYS A 426 5.26 -7.62 -2.17
CA CYS A 426 5.65 -7.28 -0.79
C CYS A 426 7.18 -7.23 -0.70
N ARG A 427 7.80 -6.13 -0.27
CA ARG A 427 9.27 -5.97 -0.30
C ARG A 427 9.86 -5.44 1.00
N ILE A 428 10.99 -6.00 1.43
CA ILE A 428 11.87 -5.45 2.47
C ILE A 428 13.29 -5.35 1.90
N LYS A 429 13.83 -4.13 1.80
CA LYS A 429 15.17 -3.84 1.27
C LYS A 429 16.01 -3.14 2.35
N THR A 430 17.16 -3.68 2.73
CA THR A 430 18.09 -3.03 3.67
C THR A 430 19.45 -2.82 3.02
N ASP A 431 20.04 -1.64 3.22
CA ASP A 431 21.28 -1.26 2.55
C ASP A 431 22.49 -2.02 3.12
N ALA A 432 23.41 -2.41 2.24
CA ALA A 432 24.48 -3.37 2.52
C ALA A 432 25.55 -2.83 3.48
N ASP A 433 25.84 -1.54 3.44
CA ASP A 433 26.71 -0.83 4.38
C ASP A 433 25.94 -0.22 5.58
N GLY A 434 24.61 -0.37 5.61
CA GLY A 434 23.75 0.05 6.71
C GLY A 434 24.08 -0.64 8.04
N THR A 435 24.13 0.14 9.13
CA THR A 435 24.56 -0.36 10.47
C THR A 435 23.75 0.21 11.63
N ASP A 436 23.72 -0.55 12.74
CA ASP A 436 23.00 -0.22 13.98
C ASP A 436 21.47 -0.03 13.83
N SER A 437 20.89 -0.45 12.69
CA SER A 437 19.46 -0.37 12.40
C SER A 437 18.67 -1.66 12.70
N THR A 438 17.37 -1.51 12.98
CA THR A 438 16.45 -2.62 13.27
C THR A 438 15.11 -2.46 12.56
N VAL A 439 14.64 -3.56 11.97
CA VAL A 439 13.31 -3.75 11.37
C VAL A 439 12.60 -4.88 12.14
N SER A 440 11.48 -4.60 12.81
CA SER A 440 10.74 -5.61 13.60
C SER A 440 9.23 -5.59 13.36
N ASP A 441 8.58 -6.74 13.63
CA ASP A 441 7.12 -6.87 13.71
C ASP A 441 6.39 -6.41 12.43
N ILE A 442 6.94 -6.76 11.26
CA ILE A 442 6.38 -6.41 9.95
C ILE A 442 5.36 -7.48 9.55
N THR A 443 4.15 -7.07 9.15
CA THR A 443 3.09 -7.98 8.69
C THR A 443 2.60 -7.60 7.31
N TYR A 444 2.67 -8.54 6.38
CA TYR A 444 1.92 -8.52 5.12
C TYR A 444 0.79 -9.55 5.22
N ARG A 445 -0.47 -9.13 5.08
CA ARG A 445 -1.63 -10.01 5.26
C ARG A 445 -2.71 -9.82 4.18
N ASN A 446 -3.19 -10.90 3.58
CA ASN A 446 -4.28 -10.86 2.58
C ASN A 446 -3.92 -9.91 1.42
N ILE A 447 -2.76 -10.14 0.79
CA ILE A 447 -2.25 -9.31 -0.31
C ILE A 447 -2.44 -10.07 -1.62
N HIS A 448 -3.10 -9.44 -2.59
CA HIS A 448 -3.21 -10.01 -3.94
C HIS A 448 -2.10 -9.44 -4.84
N VAL A 449 -1.35 -10.31 -5.50
CA VAL A 449 -0.28 -9.96 -6.45
C VAL A 449 -0.63 -10.47 -7.84
N SER A 450 -0.56 -9.61 -8.87
CA SER A 450 -0.94 -10.02 -10.23
C SER A 450 -0.07 -9.37 -11.30
N GLY A 451 0.64 -10.20 -12.06
CA GLY A 451 1.49 -9.75 -13.14
C GLY A 451 2.75 -9.02 -12.67
N ILE A 452 3.27 -9.42 -11.51
CA ILE A 452 4.56 -8.96 -10.99
C ILE A 452 5.69 -9.39 -11.95
N THR A 453 6.67 -8.52 -12.21
CA THR A 453 7.76 -8.80 -13.15
C THR A 453 9.03 -9.34 -12.50
N ASP A 454 9.29 -9.00 -11.23
CA ASP A 454 10.57 -9.28 -10.56
C ASP A 454 10.34 -10.15 -9.31
N TYR A 455 9.73 -9.62 -8.24
CA TYR A 455 9.64 -10.30 -6.93
C TYR A 455 8.27 -10.18 -6.25
N ALA A 456 7.46 -11.25 -6.21
CA ALA A 456 6.15 -11.19 -5.54
C ALA A 456 6.25 -11.07 -4.00
N ILE A 457 7.25 -11.72 -3.42
CA ILE A 457 7.69 -11.54 -2.03
C ILE A 457 9.20 -11.36 -2.06
N ASP A 458 9.69 -10.26 -1.51
CA ASP A 458 11.09 -9.85 -1.52
C ASP A 458 11.58 -9.51 -0.11
N LEU A 459 12.74 -10.03 0.29
CA LEU A 459 13.45 -9.66 1.51
C LEU A 459 14.96 -9.78 1.26
N GLN A 460 15.66 -8.66 1.09
CA GLN A 460 17.09 -8.64 0.75
C GLN A 460 17.89 -7.69 1.65
N GLN A 461 19.11 -8.10 1.99
CA GLN A 461 20.05 -7.35 2.84
C GLN A 461 21.34 -6.93 2.10
N ASP A 462 21.24 -6.61 0.81
CA ASP A 462 22.37 -6.51 -0.11
C ASP A 462 22.32 -5.27 -1.04
N TYR A 463 21.42 -4.32 -0.80
CA TYR A 463 21.25 -3.15 -1.67
C TYR A 463 22.44 -2.17 -1.53
N GLU A 464 23.01 -1.71 -2.63
CA GLU A 464 24.06 -0.67 -2.67
C GLU A 464 23.69 0.35 -3.77
N ASN A 465 23.66 1.64 -3.44
CA ASN A 465 23.27 2.72 -4.37
C ASN A 465 21.93 2.45 -5.11
N GLY A 466 20.94 1.88 -4.41
CA GLY A 466 19.61 1.61 -4.99
C GLY A 466 19.52 0.35 -5.87
N SER A 467 20.48 -0.58 -5.82
CA SER A 467 20.43 -1.86 -6.55
C SER A 467 20.99 -3.02 -5.72
N PRO A 468 20.42 -4.25 -5.82
CA PRO A 468 20.96 -5.43 -5.15
C PRO A 468 22.33 -5.83 -5.71
N THR A 469 23.21 -6.31 -4.84
CA THR A 469 24.60 -6.71 -5.16
C THR A 469 24.79 -8.22 -5.30
N GLY A 470 23.88 -9.01 -4.71
CA GLY A 470 23.98 -10.46 -4.55
C GLY A 470 24.80 -10.94 -3.33
N ASP A 471 25.43 -10.03 -2.58
CA ASP A 471 26.30 -10.34 -1.44
C ASP A 471 25.71 -9.73 -0.12
N PRO A 472 24.70 -10.36 0.51
CA PRO A 472 23.98 -9.79 1.66
C PRO A 472 24.83 -9.68 2.92
N THR A 473 24.59 -8.62 3.70
CA THR A 473 25.33 -8.30 4.92
C THR A 473 24.49 -8.53 6.18
N THR A 474 25.06 -8.18 7.34
CA THR A 474 24.45 -8.41 8.67
C THR A 474 24.51 -7.16 9.55
N GLY A 475 24.61 -5.96 8.96
CA GLY A 475 24.66 -4.69 9.70
C GLY A 475 23.30 -4.23 10.23
N ILE A 476 22.23 -4.68 9.57
CA ILE A 476 20.83 -4.39 9.92
C ILE A 476 20.15 -5.69 10.37
N THR A 477 19.33 -5.59 11.43
CA THR A 477 18.57 -6.73 11.97
C THR A 477 17.11 -6.67 11.51
N VAL A 478 16.63 -7.74 10.86
CA VAL A 478 15.24 -7.95 10.44
C VAL A 478 14.63 -9.08 11.28
N SER A 479 13.47 -8.86 11.89
CA SER A 479 12.89 -9.81 12.85
C SER A 479 11.36 -9.82 12.86
N GLY A 480 10.76 -10.98 13.15
CA GLY A 480 9.31 -11.10 13.37
C GLY A 480 8.45 -10.77 12.15
N VAL A 481 8.97 -11.02 10.94
CA VAL A 481 8.25 -10.73 9.69
C VAL A 481 7.22 -11.82 9.40
N THR A 482 5.95 -11.45 9.19
CA THR A 482 4.86 -12.37 8.85
C THR A 482 4.32 -12.09 7.45
N PHE A 483 4.37 -13.08 6.57
CA PHE A 483 3.68 -13.09 5.28
C PHE A 483 2.49 -14.07 5.36
N SER A 484 1.26 -13.55 5.35
CA SER A 484 0.04 -14.36 5.43
C SER A 484 -0.91 -14.10 4.26
N ASP A 485 -1.44 -15.17 3.67
CA ASP A 485 -2.50 -15.12 2.67
C ASP A 485 -2.12 -14.26 1.44
N ILE A 486 -0.88 -14.40 0.98
CA ILE A 486 -0.34 -13.72 -0.22
C ILE A 486 -0.66 -14.58 -1.45
N THR A 487 -1.42 -14.06 -2.41
CA THR A 487 -2.01 -14.89 -3.49
C THR A 487 -1.98 -14.25 -4.88
N GLY A 488 -1.78 -15.06 -5.92
CA GLY A 488 -1.96 -14.64 -7.32
C GLY A 488 -0.87 -15.13 -8.28
N SER A 489 -0.23 -14.24 -9.04
CA SER A 489 0.73 -14.64 -10.09
C SER A 489 1.82 -13.61 -10.43
N VAL A 490 2.96 -14.14 -10.88
CA VAL A 490 4.04 -13.40 -11.56
C VAL A 490 4.02 -13.68 -13.07
N ASN A 491 4.53 -12.74 -13.87
CA ASN A 491 4.38 -12.75 -15.34
C ASN A 491 5.66 -13.04 -16.14
N SER A 492 6.83 -13.18 -15.50
CA SER A 492 8.11 -13.47 -16.17
C SER A 492 8.62 -14.88 -15.85
N ASP A 493 9.31 -15.50 -16.82
CA ASP A 493 10.14 -16.69 -16.59
C ASP A 493 11.39 -16.37 -15.74
N GLU A 494 11.69 -15.07 -15.53
CA GLU A 494 12.79 -14.56 -14.71
C GLU A 494 12.32 -13.93 -13.38
N ALA A 495 11.00 -13.95 -13.11
CA ALA A 495 10.41 -13.47 -11.85
C ALA A 495 10.51 -14.53 -10.73
N TYR A 496 10.37 -14.11 -9.48
CA TYR A 496 10.31 -14.97 -8.31
C TYR A 496 8.95 -14.90 -7.59
N ALA A 497 8.42 -16.06 -7.23
CA ALA A 497 7.29 -16.18 -6.32
C ALA A 497 7.68 -15.79 -4.88
N HIS A 498 8.93 -16.07 -4.49
CA HIS A 498 9.59 -15.49 -3.31
C HIS A 498 11.11 -15.47 -3.48
N TYR A 499 11.74 -14.41 -2.98
CA TYR A 499 13.19 -14.24 -2.95
C TYR A 499 13.60 -13.71 -1.58
N ILE A 500 14.35 -14.51 -0.82
CA ILE A 500 14.81 -14.18 0.54
C ILE A 500 16.34 -14.29 0.58
N LEU A 501 17.03 -13.15 0.72
CA LEU A 501 18.49 -13.03 0.69
C LEU A 501 19.00 -12.29 1.93
N CYS A 502 19.13 -13.04 3.03
CA CYS A 502 19.63 -12.56 4.32
C CYS A 502 21.10 -12.93 4.52
N GLY A 503 21.88 -12.07 5.19
CA GLY A 503 23.29 -12.37 5.47
C GLY A 503 23.48 -13.51 6.48
N SER A 504 22.52 -13.71 7.40
CA SER A 504 22.56 -14.78 8.39
C SER A 504 21.20 -15.02 9.07
N THR A 505 21.09 -16.08 9.87
CA THR A 505 19.97 -16.30 10.82
C THR A 505 20.06 -15.45 12.09
N GLU A 506 21.12 -14.65 12.24
CA GLU A 506 21.26 -13.68 13.34
C GLU A 506 20.80 -12.27 12.89
N SER A 507 20.93 -11.97 11.59
CA SER A 507 20.45 -10.73 10.97
C SER A 507 19.02 -10.84 10.40
N CYS A 508 18.54 -12.04 10.09
CA CYS A 508 17.13 -12.33 9.82
C CYS A 508 16.61 -13.42 10.78
N SER A 509 15.53 -13.15 11.51
CA SER A 509 14.95 -14.08 12.49
C SER A 509 13.43 -14.04 12.54
N ASP A 510 12.81 -15.13 13.02
CA ASP A 510 11.36 -15.28 13.21
C ASP A 510 10.47 -14.92 12.00
N ILE A 511 11.01 -15.13 10.79
CA ILE A 511 10.29 -14.99 9.51
C ILE A 511 9.27 -16.13 9.38
N THR A 512 8.00 -15.79 9.15
CA THR A 512 6.87 -16.73 9.13
C THR A 512 6.04 -16.58 7.86
N PHE A 513 5.76 -17.70 7.19
CA PHE A 513 4.89 -17.77 6.02
C PHE A 513 3.64 -18.60 6.30
N SER A 514 2.48 -18.17 5.80
CA SER A 514 1.24 -18.98 5.84
C SER A 514 0.28 -18.63 4.70
N GLY A 515 -0.31 -19.64 4.05
CA GLY A 515 -1.35 -19.40 3.03
C GLY A 515 -0.85 -18.74 1.74
N ILE A 516 0.44 -18.92 1.40
CA ILE A 516 1.03 -18.41 0.17
C ILE A 516 0.56 -19.25 -1.02
N ASP A 517 -0.07 -18.63 -2.01
CA ASP A 517 -0.61 -19.28 -3.22
C ASP A 517 -0.31 -18.41 -4.45
N ILE A 518 0.98 -18.34 -4.80
CA ILE A 518 1.53 -17.56 -5.91
C ILE A 518 1.90 -18.52 -7.05
N SER A 519 1.55 -18.16 -8.29
CA SER A 519 1.76 -18.98 -9.48
C SER A 519 2.72 -18.34 -10.49
N GLY A 520 3.56 -19.18 -11.10
CA GLY A 520 4.69 -18.75 -11.94
C GLY A 520 5.95 -18.44 -11.12
N GLY A 521 7.05 -18.17 -11.82
CA GLY A 521 8.32 -17.75 -11.26
C GLY A 521 9.17 -18.84 -10.58
N ASP A 522 10.41 -18.46 -10.30
CA ASP A 522 11.38 -19.22 -9.51
C ASP A 522 11.25 -18.90 -8.00
N THR A 523 12.09 -19.53 -7.18
CA THR A 523 12.10 -19.41 -5.72
C THR A 523 13.53 -19.47 -5.17
N GLU A 524 13.94 -18.50 -4.37
CA GLU A 524 15.24 -18.50 -3.68
C GLU A 524 15.08 -18.18 -2.19
N CYS A 525 15.89 -18.82 -1.34
CA CYS A 525 15.88 -18.58 0.09
C CYS A 525 17.21 -18.94 0.77
N SER A 526 17.93 -17.90 1.18
CA SER A 526 19.19 -17.96 1.90
C SER A 526 19.14 -17.10 3.17
N PRO A 527 19.42 -17.67 4.36
CA PRO A 527 19.54 -19.10 4.67
C PRO A 527 18.19 -19.83 4.59
N SER A 528 18.17 -21.01 3.95
CA SER A 528 16.94 -21.77 3.65
C SER A 528 16.14 -22.25 4.87
N SER A 529 16.68 -22.11 6.09
CA SER A 529 15.93 -22.31 7.34
C SER A 529 14.83 -21.27 7.57
N LEU A 530 14.96 -20.05 7.03
CA LEU A 530 13.96 -18.99 7.16
C LEU A 530 12.65 -19.36 6.46
N CYS A 531 12.75 -20.03 5.31
CA CYS A 531 11.60 -20.48 4.50
C CYS A 531 11.02 -21.84 4.94
N SER A 532 11.29 -22.30 6.17
CA SER A 532 10.85 -23.61 6.65
C SER A 532 9.33 -23.74 6.92
N SER A 533 8.55 -22.70 6.61
CA SER A 533 7.08 -22.65 6.70
C SER A 533 6.35 -22.51 5.35
N LEU A 534 7.08 -22.46 4.22
CA LEU A 534 6.55 -22.49 2.85
C LEU A 534 6.24 -23.92 2.34
#